data_AF-A0A9W7IVK5-F1
#
_entry.id   AF-A0A9W7IVK5-F1
#
_cell.length_a   1.000
_cell.length_b   1.000
_cell.length_c   1.000
_cell.angle_alpha   90.00
_cell.angle_beta   90.00
_cell.angle_gamma   90.00
#
_symmetry.space_group_name_H-M   'P 1'
#
loop_
_entity.id
_entity.type
_entity.pdbx_description
1 polymer ?
#
loop_
_entity_poly.entity_id
_entity_poly.type
_entity_poly.pdbx_seq_one_letter_code
_entity_poly.pdbx_strand_id
1 'polypeptide(L)'
;MANDILETTAPTESNQNTPRDPTNNNTRVPETVQVIPNATSAKPFPDISKIEVFDGENFKRWQERVYSVLDMHGVAFALTESLSPTASKKQIECWIHANKVCRHTIISILSNELFDVYCSYKESKEIWGNMILNYTAEDVGKQKFIIGKFYRWEVTEDVKVKV
;
A
#
# COMPACT_ATOMS: atom_id res chain seq x y z
N MET A 1 17.84 -62.29 13.51
CA MET A 1 17.16 -63.28 12.66
C MET A 1 16.13 -62.50 11.86
N ALA A 2 16.55 -62.01 10.69
CA ALA A 2 16.37 -62.65 9.38
C ALA A 2 15.02 -62.22 8.78
N ASN A 3 15.08 -61.35 7.76
CA ASN A 3 14.03 -61.19 6.77
C ASN A 3 14.69 -61.06 5.40
N ASP A 4 14.41 -62.06 4.58
CA ASP A 4 14.71 -62.24 3.16
C ASP A 4 14.16 -61.09 2.32
N ILE A 5 14.96 -60.52 1.41
CA ILE A 5 14.95 -60.79 -0.05
C ILE A 5 13.56 -60.71 -0.69
N LEU A 6 13.32 -59.64 -1.48
CA LEU A 6 12.72 -59.82 -2.80
C LEU A 6 13.52 -59.02 -3.83
N GLU A 7 14.08 -59.80 -4.75
CA GLU A 7 14.86 -59.45 -5.93
C GLU A 7 13.89 -59.13 -7.08
N THR A 8 14.13 -58.03 -7.81
CA THR A 8 13.57 -57.81 -9.15
C THR A 8 14.71 -57.32 -10.07
N THR A 9 15.21 -58.29 -10.83
CA THR A 9 15.72 -58.27 -12.22
C THR A 9 15.58 -56.95 -13.01
N ALA A 10 16.49 -56.47 -13.87
CA ALA A 10 17.71 -56.98 -14.50
C ALA A 10 18.55 -55.80 -15.07
N PRO A 11 19.86 -55.96 -15.34
CA PRO A 11 20.60 -55.10 -16.28
C PRO A 11 21.07 -55.89 -17.52
N THR A 12 20.92 -55.30 -18.71
CA THR A 12 21.56 -55.78 -19.94
C THR A 12 22.46 -54.68 -20.50
N GLU A 13 23.78 -54.86 -20.33
CA GLU A 13 24.83 -54.29 -21.19
C GLU A 13 24.69 -54.88 -22.61
N SER A 14 25.12 -54.35 -23.75
CA SER A 14 26.18 -53.42 -24.12
C SER A 14 25.92 -53.01 -25.58
N ASN A 15 26.50 -51.91 -26.05
CA ASN A 15 27.55 -52.01 -27.08
C ASN A 15 28.08 -50.62 -27.48
N GLN A 16 29.39 -50.51 -27.34
CA GLN A 16 30.23 -49.43 -27.86
C GLN A 16 30.23 -49.46 -29.39
N ASN A 17 30.34 -48.29 -30.02
CA ASN A 17 31.16 -48.10 -31.22
C ASN A 17 31.40 -46.60 -31.44
N THR A 18 32.67 -46.18 -31.31
CA THR A 18 33.20 -44.92 -31.83
C THR A 18 34.13 -45.25 -33.00
N PRO A 19 34.17 -44.41 -34.04
CA PRO A 19 35.47 -43.84 -34.40
C PRO A 19 35.44 -42.30 -34.60
N ARG A 20 36.53 -41.65 -34.15
CA ARG A 20 37.04 -40.29 -34.47
C ARG A 20 37.46 -40.23 -35.97
N ASP A 21 37.51 -39.16 -36.76
CA ASP A 21 37.40 -37.67 -36.73
C ASP A 21 37.36 -37.21 -38.25
N PRO A 22 37.67 -35.96 -38.68
CA PRO A 22 37.06 -34.62 -38.51
C PRO A 22 36.51 -34.06 -39.84
N THR A 23 35.46 -33.22 -39.87
CA THR A 23 35.37 -32.08 -40.82
C THR A 23 34.36 -31.01 -40.36
N ASN A 24 34.90 -29.92 -39.82
CA ASN A 24 34.61 -28.51 -40.12
C ASN A 24 33.33 -28.19 -40.92
N ASN A 25 32.43 -27.36 -40.36
CA ASN A 25 32.11 -26.03 -40.92
C ASN A 25 30.95 -25.35 -40.16
N ASN A 26 31.20 -24.10 -39.81
CA ASN A 26 30.39 -23.20 -39.02
C ASN A 26 29.02 -22.87 -39.65
N THR A 27 27.96 -22.83 -38.85
CA THR A 27 26.87 -21.86 -39.01
C THR A 27 26.32 -21.49 -37.63
N ARG A 28 26.83 -20.39 -37.07
CA ARG A 28 26.34 -19.79 -35.83
C ARG A 28 25.11 -18.97 -36.15
N VAL A 29 23.92 -19.50 -35.88
CA VAL A 29 22.72 -18.67 -35.70
C VAL A 29 22.86 -17.93 -34.35
N PRO A 30 22.68 -16.60 -34.29
CA PRO A 30 22.68 -15.91 -33.02
C PRO A 30 21.34 -16.19 -32.31
N GLU A 31 21.38 -16.98 -31.24
CA GLU A 31 20.27 -17.07 -30.29
C GLU A 31 20.09 -15.71 -29.61
N THR A 32 19.06 -14.96 -30.00
CA THR A 32 18.54 -13.87 -29.19
C THR A 32 17.94 -14.46 -27.92
N VAL A 33 18.73 -14.49 -26.85
CA VAL A 33 18.21 -14.70 -25.49
C VAL A 33 17.31 -13.52 -25.17
N GLN A 34 16.00 -13.75 -25.26
CA GLN A 34 14.98 -12.82 -24.80
C GLN A 34 15.12 -12.66 -23.30
N VAL A 35 15.58 -11.48 -22.85
CA VAL A 35 15.54 -11.10 -21.43
C VAL A 35 14.07 -10.99 -21.05
N ILE A 36 13.57 -11.99 -20.33
CA ILE A 36 12.25 -11.89 -19.68
C ILE A 36 12.44 -10.90 -18.52
N PRO A 37 11.81 -9.71 -18.51
CA PRO A 37 11.81 -8.90 -17.31
C PRO A 37 10.93 -9.62 -16.30
N ASN A 38 11.57 -10.23 -15.31
CA ASN A 38 10.89 -10.79 -14.15
C ASN A 38 10.36 -9.61 -13.32
N ALA A 39 9.23 -9.03 -13.74
CA ALA A 39 8.56 -7.97 -13.03
C ALA A 39 7.85 -8.57 -11.81
N THR A 40 8.59 -8.75 -10.71
CA THR A 40 7.96 -8.73 -9.39
C THR A 40 7.49 -7.29 -9.16
N SER A 41 6.32 -6.92 -9.68
CA SER A 41 5.70 -5.63 -9.38
C SER A 41 5.12 -5.68 -7.96
N ALA A 42 5.99 -5.76 -6.95
CA ALA A 42 5.62 -5.20 -5.66
C ALA A 42 5.44 -3.71 -5.92
N LYS A 43 4.18 -3.24 -5.96
CA LYS A 43 3.91 -1.80 -6.01
C LYS A 43 4.66 -1.18 -4.82
N PRO A 44 5.45 -0.12 -5.03
CA PRO A 44 6.17 0.52 -3.93
C PRO A 44 5.17 1.00 -2.88
N PHE A 45 5.61 1.05 -1.62
CA PHE A 45 4.80 1.64 -0.56
C PHE A 45 4.46 3.10 -0.91
N PRO A 46 3.33 3.62 -0.39
CA PRO A 46 2.96 5.00 -0.66
C PRO A 46 4.05 5.97 -0.22
N ASP A 47 4.43 6.88 -1.12
CA ASP A 47 5.36 7.96 -0.79
C ASP A 47 4.67 8.98 0.11
N ILE A 48 4.98 8.91 1.41
CA ILE A 48 4.45 9.79 2.44
C ILE A 48 5.36 10.99 2.73
N SER A 49 6.51 11.14 2.06
CA SER A 49 7.51 12.18 2.36
C SER A 49 6.97 13.61 2.19
N LYS A 50 5.91 13.77 1.39
CA LYS A 50 5.27 15.06 1.09
C LYS A 50 4.03 15.32 1.96
N ILE A 51 3.64 14.38 2.80
CA ILE A 51 2.49 14.52 3.69
C ILE A 51 3.00 15.10 5.01
N GLU A 52 2.43 16.24 5.40
CA GLU A 52 2.68 16.84 6.72
C GLU A 52 2.21 15.92 7.83
N VAL A 53 2.94 15.90 8.94
CA VAL A 53 2.55 15.17 10.15
C VAL A 53 1.25 15.77 10.69
N PHE A 54 0.30 14.91 11.05
CA PHE A 54 -0.96 15.33 11.65
C PHE A 54 -0.81 15.51 13.16
N ASP A 55 -1.13 16.69 13.64
CA ASP A 55 -1.10 17.09 15.04
C ASP A 55 -2.49 17.43 15.61
N GLY A 56 -3.56 17.23 14.82
CA GLY A 56 -4.93 17.56 15.19
C GLY A 56 -5.48 18.79 14.47
N GLU A 57 -4.67 19.54 13.72
CA GLU A 57 -5.12 20.70 12.96
C GLU A 57 -5.31 20.42 11.46
N ASN A 58 -6.12 21.26 10.80
CA ASN A 58 -6.34 21.22 9.35
C ASN A 58 -6.77 19.85 8.81
N PHE A 59 -7.59 19.12 9.57
CA PHE A 59 -7.92 17.72 9.31
C PHE A 59 -8.39 17.46 7.88
N LYS A 60 -9.26 18.30 7.31
CA LYS A 60 -9.71 18.13 5.91
C LYS A 60 -8.56 18.13 4.91
N ARG A 61 -7.60 19.05 5.05
CA ARG A 61 -6.44 19.13 4.14
C ARG A 61 -5.56 17.90 4.29
N TRP A 62 -5.27 17.51 5.52
CA TRP A 62 -4.46 16.32 5.79
C TRP A 62 -5.16 15.06 5.26
N GLN A 63 -6.45 14.91 5.55
CA GLN A 63 -7.29 13.79 5.13
C GLN A 63 -7.28 13.60 3.61
N GLU A 64 -7.49 14.67 2.83
CA GLU A 64 -7.48 14.62 1.37
C GLU A 64 -6.12 14.17 0.81
N ARG A 65 -5.01 14.65 1.39
CA ARG A 65 -3.65 14.23 0.98
C ARG A 65 -3.42 12.74 1.23
N VAL A 66 -3.82 12.24 2.39
CA VAL A 66 -3.70 10.81 2.75
C VAL A 66 -4.57 9.95 1.86
N TYR A 67 -5.84 10.34 1.68
CA TYR A 67 -6.77 9.62 0.83
C TYR A 67 -6.26 9.54 -0.61
N SER A 68 -5.83 10.66 -1.18
CA SER A 68 -5.29 10.73 -2.54
C SER A 68 -4.09 9.79 -2.74
N VAL A 69 -3.16 9.74 -1.78
CA VAL A 69 -2.01 8.84 -1.84
C VAL A 69 -2.44 7.37 -1.78
N LEU A 70 -3.40 7.01 -0.93
CA LEU A 70 -3.91 5.64 -0.84
C LEU A 70 -4.74 5.21 -2.04
N ASP A 71 -5.50 6.14 -2.63
CA ASP A 71 -6.32 5.90 -3.83
C ASP A 71 -5.43 5.65 -5.05
N MET A 72 -4.36 6.45 -5.22
CA MET A 72 -3.33 6.22 -6.24
C MET A 72 -2.68 4.83 -6.15
N HIS A 73 -2.63 4.22 -4.96
CA HIS A 73 -2.10 2.87 -4.75
C HIS A 73 -3.18 1.77 -4.87
N GLY A 74 -4.46 2.15 -5.00
CA GLY A 74 -5.60 1.25 -5.13
C GLY A 74 -5.97 0.52 -3.84
N VAL A 75 -5.69 1.13 -2.68
CA VAL A 75 -5.95 0.53 -1.36
C VAL A 75 -6.96 1.31 -0.52
N ALA A 76 -7.43 2.48 -1.00
CA ALA A 76 -8.35 3.36 -0.28
C ALA A 76 -9.65 2.67 0.17
N PHE A 77 -10.11 1.63 -0.54
CA PHE A 77 -11.29 0.84 -0.14
C PHE A 77 -11.17 0.27 1.29
N ALA A 78 -9.96 -0.04 1.78
CA ALA A 78 -9.75 -0.54 3.14
C ALA A 78 -9.98 0.52 4.24
N LEU A 79 -10.23 1.79 3.88
CA LEU A 79 -10.62 2.85 4.81
C LEU A 79 -12.12 2.83 5.14
N THR A 80 -12.94 2.23 4.27
CA THR A 80 -14.41 2.29 4.38
C THR A 80 -15.05 0.90 4.40
N GLU A 81 -14.46 -0.06 3.71
CA GLU A 81 -14.99 -1.40 3.54
C GLU A 81 -14.42 -2.38 4.58
N SER A 82 -15.31 -3.17 5.18
CA SER A 82 -14.93 -4.31 6.01
C SER A 82 -14.87 -5.58 5.15
N LEU A 83 -14.10 -6.55 5.59
CA LEU A 83 -14.00 -7.84 4.90
C LEU A 83 -15.36 -8.54 4.85
N SER A 84 -15.81 -8.93 3.66
CA SER A 84 -17.06 -9.67 3.49
C SER A 84 -16.96 -11.09 4.08
N PRO A 85 -18.00 -11.59 4.77
CA PRO A 85 -18.04 -12.98 5.25
C PRO A 85 -18.00 -14.02 4.13
N THR A 86 -18.41 -13.65 2.91
CA THR A 86 -18.43 -14.52 1.73
C THR A 86 -17.25 -14.28 0.79
N ALA A 87 -16.22 -13.56 1.25
CA ALA A 87 -15.04 -13.26 0.44
C ALA A 87 -14.26 -14.53 0.09
N SER A 88 -13.82 -14.62 -1.15
CA SER A 88 -12.85 -15.63 -1.58
C SER A 88 -11.50 -15.41 -0.89
N LYS A 89 -10.68 -16.47 -0.79
CA LYS A 89 -9.33 -16.40 -0.22
C LYS A 89 -8.48 -15.27 -0.83
N LYS A 90 -8.56 -15.07 -2.14
CA LYS A 90 -7.85 -13.99 -2.84
C LYS A 90 -8.32 -12.61 -2.38
N GLN A 91 -9.63 -12.40 -2.22
CA GLN A 91 -10.17 -11.13 -1.72
C GLN A 91 -9.74 -10.86 -0.28
N ILE A 92 -9.70 -11.91 0.56
CA ILE A 92 -9.19 -11.80 1.94
C ILE A 92 -7.73 -11.35 1.94
N GLU A 93 -6.87 -11.99 1.15
CA GLU A 93 -5.45 -11.63 1.05
C GLU A 93 -5.26 -10.19 0.53
N CYS A 94 -6.02 -9.81 -0.51
CA CYS A 94 -6.03 -8.43 -1.02
C CYS A 94 -6.45 -7.41 0.03
N TRP A 95 -7.52 -7.69 0.78
CA TRP A 95 -8.00 -6.80 1.85
C TRP A 95 -6.98 -6.70 3.00
N ILE A 96 -6.38 -7.82 3.43
CA ILE A 96 -5.33 -7.81 4.46
C ILE A 96 -4.14 -6.94 4.03
N HIS A 97 -3.73 -7.06 2.76
CA HIS A 97 -2.66 -6.22 2.22
C HIS A 97 -3.06 -4.74 2.22
N ALA A 98 -4.23 -4.39 1.69
CA ALA A 98 -4.72 -3.02 1.65
C ALA A 98 -4.85 -2.42 3.06
N ASN A 99 -5.42 -3.16 4.01
CA ASN A 99 -5.54 -2.75 5.41
C ASN A 99 -4.16 -2.47 6.04
N LYS A 100 -3.17 -3.34 5.80
CA LYS A 100 -1.80 -3.13 6.29
C LYS A 100 -1.18 -1.87 5.73
N VAL A 101 -1.32 -1.63 4.42
CA VAL A 101 -0.79 -0.43 3.76
C VAL A 101 -1.48 0.82 4.32
N CYS A 102 -2.81 0.88 4.31
CA CYS A 102 -3.57 2.02 4.82
C CYS A 102 -3.23 2.32 6.28
N ARG A 103 -3.23 1.31 7.15
CA ARG A 103 -2.92 1.46 8.57
C ARG A 103 -1.49 1.96 8.78
N HIS A 104 -0.51 1.39 8.07
CA HIS A 104 0.88 1.85 8.17
C HIS A 104 1.01 3.30 7.70
N THR A 105 0.46 3.64 6.53
CA THR A 105 0.48 5.00 5.98
C THR A 105 -0.08 6.01 6.97
N ILE A 106 -1.27 5.75 7.52
CA ILE A 106 -1.92 6.67 8.47
C ILE A 106 -1.05 6.84 9.72
N ILE A 107 -0.64 5.74 10.35
CA ILE A 107 0.12 5.78 11.61
C ILE A 107 1.47 6.49 11.44
N SER A 108 2.16 6.30 10.31
CA SER A 108 3.50 6.86 10.05
C SER A 108 3.54 8.38 9.91
N ILE A 109 2.39 9.02 9.72
CA ILE A 109 2.25 10.47 9.53
C ILE A 109 1.45 11.13 10.66
N LEU A 110 1.27 10.44 11.79
CA LEU A 110 0.71 11.01 13.01
C LEU A 110 1.81 11.62 13.88
N SER A 111 1.45 12.65 14.67
CA SER A 111 2.28 13.07 15.79
C SER A 111 2.40 11.95 16.82
N ASN A 112 3.44 11.99 17.66
CA ASN A 112 3.65 10.96 18.68
C ASN A 112 2.45 10.83 19.63
N GLU A 113 1.81 11.94 20.01
CA GLU A 113 0.64 11.95 20.88
C GLU A 113 -0.55 11.20 20.25
N LEU A 114 -0.77 11.38 18.94
CA LEU A 114 -1.84 10.68 18.22
C LEU A 114 -1.46 9.25 17.86
N PHE A 115 -0.18 8.97 17.63
CA PHE A 115 0.33 7.63 17.39
C PHE A 115 -0.06 6.70 18.54
N ASP A 116 0.17 7.10 19.80
CA ASP A 116 -0.12 6.27 20.96
C ASP A 116 -1.62 5.93 21.08
N VAL A 117 -2.49 6.86 20.69
CA VAL A 117 -3.94 6.66 20.64
C VAL A 117 -4.33 5.65 19.54
N TYR A 118 -3.80 5.82 18.33
CA TYR A 118 -4.27 5.09 17.14
C TYR A 118 -3.49 3.80 16.82
N CYS A 119 -2.30 3.58 17.40
CA CYS A 119 -1.46 2.42 17.08
C CYS A 119 -2.09 1.07 17.47
N SER A 120 -2.98 1.07 18.47
CA SER A 120 -3.61 -0.14 19.02
C SER A 120 -4.63 -0.78 18.07
N TYR A 121 -5.33 0.04 17.28
CA TYR A 121 -6.34 -0.39 16.31
C TYR A 121 -5.75 -1.32 15.26
N LYS A 122 -6.53 -2.31 14.81
CA LYS A 122 -6.09 -3.31 13.84
C LYS A 122 -6.57 -3.02 12.43
N GLU A 123 -7.70 -2.33 12.31
CA GLU A 123 -8.27 -1.97 11.02
C GLU A 123 -8.04 -0.49 10.71
N SER A 124 -7.58 -0.20 9.50
CA SER A 124 -7.45 1.18 9.01
C SER A 124 -8.80 1.89 8.99
N LYS A 125 -9.88 1.16 8.75
CA LYS A 125 -11.25 1.67 8.79
C LYS A 125 -11.63 2.25 10.15
N GLU A 126 -11.26 1.58 11.24
CA GLU A 126 -11.57 2.05 12.59
C GLU A 126 -10.80 3.34 12.90
N ILE A 127 -9.51 3.40 12.55
CA ILE A 127 -8.70 4.60 12.70
C ILE A 127 -9.32 5.75 11.90
N TRP A 128 -9.58 5.52 10.61
CA TRP A 128 -10.14 6.52 9.70
C TRP A 128 -11.50 7.05 10.16
N GLY A 129 -12.41 6.16 10.55
CA GLY A 129 -13.74 6.52 11.04
C GLY A 129 -13.69 7.34 12.34
N ASN A 130 -12.84 6.94 13.29
CA ASN A 130 -12.67 7.69 14.55
C ASN A 130 -12.07 9.08 14.31
N MET A 131 -11.09 9.21 13.39
CA MET A 131 -10.54 10.50 13.04
C MET A 131 -11.58 11.43 12.40
N ILE A 132 -12.39 10.90 11.46
CA ILE A 132 -13.51 11.66 10.88
C ILE A 132 -14.45 12.16 11.97
N LEU A 133 -14.85 11.29 12.90
CA LEU A 133 -15.76 11.66 13.98
C LEU A 133 -15.17 12.77 14.88
N ASN A 134 -13.91 12.63 15.28
CA ASN A 134 -13.28 13.55 16.24
C ASN A 134 -12.94 14.91 15.63
N TYR A 135 -12.43 14.94 14.40
CA TYR A 135 -11.83 16.15 13.84
C TYR A 135 -12.69 16.90 12.82
N THR A 136 -13.75 16.28 12.28
CA THR A 136 -14.63 16.97 11.31
C THR A 136 -15.39 18.13 11.95
N ALA A 137 -15.94 17.92 13.17
CA ALA A 137 -16.71 18.95 13.86
C ALA A 137 -15.83 20.12 14.31
N GLU A 138 -14.62 19.82 14.78
CA GLU A 138 -13.64 20.82 15.25
C GLU A 138 -13.12 21.70 14.11
N ASP A 139 -12.75 21.11 12.97
CA ASP A 139 -12.25 21.84 11.80
C ASP A 139 -13.32 22.78 11.21
N VAL A 140 -14.58 22.33 11.16
CA VAL A 140 -15.71 23.17 10.72
C VAL A 140 -15.95 24.34 11.68
N GLY A 141 -15.82 24.12 12.99
CA GLY A 141 -15.93 25.18 13.99
C GLY A 141 -14.84 26.24 13.84
N LYS A 142 -13.58 25.81 13.71
CA LYS A 142 -12.42 26.68 13.50
C LYS A 142 -12.54 27.49 12.20
N GLN A 143 -12.91 26.85 11.09
CA GLN A 143 -13.11 27.53 9.80
C GLN A 143 -14.20 28.61 9.87
N LYS A 144 -15.35 28.31 10.47
CA LYS A 144 -16.43 29.30 10.66
C LYS A 144 -15.97 30.50 11.50
N PHE A 145 -15.17 30.26 12.54
CA PHE A 145 -14.62 31.32 13.38
C PHE A 145 -13.65 32.23 12.62
N ILE A 146 -12.74 31.66 11.83
CA ILE A 146 -11.78 32.41 11.01
C ILE A 146 -12.52 33.27 9.98
N ILE A 147 -13.49 32.68 9.26
CA ILE A 147 -14.30 33.39 8.27
C ILE A 147 -15.09 34.54 8.93
N GLY A 148 -15.71 34.30 10.09
CA GLY A 148 -16.41 35.34 10.84
C GLY A 148 -15.50 36.47 11.33
N LYS A 149 -14.23 36.16 11.68
CA LYS A 149 -13.24 37.19 12.03
C LYS A 149 -12.82 38.00 10.82
N PHE A 150 -12.61 37.36 9.66
CA PHE A 150 -12.28 38.03 8.40
C PHE A 150 -13.36 39.04 8.01
N TYR A 151 -14.63 38.64 8.01
CA TYR A 151 -15.73 39.57 7.71
C TYR A 151 -15.87 40.71 8.73
N ARG A 152 -15.61 40.45 10.02
CA ARG A 152 -15.59 41.53 11.03
C ARG A 152 -14.44 42.52 10.80
N TRP A 153 -13.34 42.08 10.24
CA TRP A 153 -12.19 42.92 9.94
C TRP A 153 -12.48 43.85 8.75
N GLU A 154 -13.11 43.34 7.68
CA GLU A 154 -13.58 44.16 6.55
C GLU A 154 -14.63 45.20 6.98
N VAL A 155 -15.51 44.88 7.93
CA VAL A 155 -16.53 45.83 8.43
C VAL A 155 -15.93 46.93 9.34
N THR A 156 -14.70 46.77 9.84
CA THR A 156 -14.04 47.78 10.68
C THR A 156 -13.18 48.81 9.93
N GLU A 157 -13.00 48.68 8.62
CA GLU A 157 -12.26 49.65 7.80
C GLU A 157 -13.12 50.85 7.31
N ASP A 158 -14.39 50.94 7.70
CA ASP A 158 -15.22 52.15 7.52
C ASP A 158 -15.21 53.02 8.79
N VAL A 159 -14.04 53.54 9.15
CA VAL A 159 -13.93 54.66 10.10
C VAL A 159 -13.51 55.92 9.36
N LYS A 160 -14.55 56.73 9.09
CA LYS A 160 -14.58 58.17 8.74
C LYS A 160 -14.30 58.55 7.28
N VAL A 161 -15.34 58.44 6.44
CA VAL A 161 -15.61 59.49 5.45
C VAL A 161 -16.20 60.68 6.19
N LYS A 162 -15.36 61.68 6.51
CA LYS A 162 -15.84 63.02 6.85
C LYS A 162 -16.27 63.70 5.54
N VAL A 163 -17.57 63.96 5.41
CA VAL A 163 -18.11 64.97 4.47
C VAL A 163 -18.20 66.29 5.21
#